data_AF-A0A971U033-F1
#
_entry.id   AF-A0A971U033-F1
#
_cell.length_a   1.000
_cell.length_b   1.000
_cell.length_c   1.000
_cell.angle_alpha   90.00
_cell.angle_beta   90.00
_cell.angle_gamma   90.00
#
_symmetry.space_group_name_H-M   'P 1'
#
loop_
_entity.id
_entity.type
_entity.pdbx_description
1 polymer ?
#
loop_
_entity_poly.entity_id
_entity_poly.type
_entity_poly.pdbx_seq_one_letter_code
_entity_poly.pdbx_strand_id
1 'polypeptide(L)'
;MGEADRSPNLDEQVAGLVATLTPERIEQVARQLAAARPGRLRSGITAHELIDALLGPVEGASGAEIWRVRLKIRAALQATIATMPNLTFVEGDA
;
A
#
# COMPACT_ATOMS: atom_id res chain seq x y z
N MET A 1 -38.22 5.89 -4.67
CA MET A 1 -37.61 7.24 -4.61
C MET A 1 -36.42 7.14 -3.69
N GLY A 2 -35.20 7.31 -4.22
CA GLY A 2 -33.95 7.32 -3.45
C GLY A 2 -33.21 5.99 -3.38
N GLU A 3 -32.89 5.38 -4.53
CA GLU A 3 -31.73 4.48 -4.60
C GLU A 3 -30.51 5.36 -4.35
N ALA A 4 -30.11 5.45 -3.08
CA ALA A 4 -28.86 6.08 -2.70
C ALA A 4 -27.76 5.38 -3.48
N ASP A 5 -27.16 6.12 -4.40
CA ASP A 5 -25.91 5.82 -5.06
C ASP A 5 -24.90 5.43 -3.99
N ARG A 6 -24.87 4.13 -3.65
CA ARG A 6 -24.00 3.59 -2.61
C ARG A 6 -22.66 3.30 -3.26
N SER A 7 -22.08 4.35 -3.85
CA SER A 7 -20.65 4.41 -4.08
C SER A 7 -19.99 4.19 -2.71
N PRO A 8 -19.15 3.15 -2.53
CA PRO A 8 -18.58 2.85 -1.23
C PRO A 8 -17.84 4.10 -0.73
N ASN A 9 -18.21 4.55 0.47
CA ASN A 9 -17.60 5.74 1.07
C ASN A 9 -16.07 5.52 1.11
N LEU A 10 -15.27 6.53 0.75
CA LEU A 10 -13.81 6.38 0.57
C LEU A 10 -13.15 5.68 1.78
N ASP A 11 -13.61 5.97 2.99
CA ASP A 11 -13.14 5.32 4.22
C ASP A 11 -13.39 3.80 4.26
N GLU A 12 -14.50 3.32 3.70
CA GLU A 12 -14.84 1.90 3.60
C GLU A 12 -13.94 1.19 2.58
N GLN A 13 -13.68 1.85 1.46
CA GLN A 13 -12.72 1.35 0.46
C GLN A 13 -11.31 1.26 1.05
N VAL A 14 -10.89 2.29 1.80
CA VAL A 14 -9.61 2.30 2.50
C VAL A 14 -9.57 1.22 3.57
N ALA A 15 -10.65 1.02 4.34
CA ALA A 15 -10.71 -0.03 5.35
C ALA A 15 -10.59 -1.43 4.72
N GLY A 16 -11.26 -1.65 3.58
CA GLY A 16 -11.12 -2.87 2.79
C GLY A 16 -9.69 -3.07 2.30
N LEU A 17 -9.06 -2.04 1.75
CA LEU A 17 -7.67 -2.10 1.30
C LEU A 17 -6.71 -2.37 2.47
N VAL A 18 -6.89 -1.70 3.61
CA VAL A 18 -6.08 -1.92 4.82
C VAL A 18 -6.27 -3.34 5.35
N ALA A 19 -7.47 -3.90 5.28
CA ALA A 19 -7.71 -5.30 5.66
C ALA A 19 -6.96 -6.29 4.76
N THR A 20 -6.63 -5.92 3.52
CA THR A 20 -5.80 -6.75 2.62
C THR A 20 -4.29 -6.60 2.87
N LEU A 21 -3.85 -5.67 3.72
CA LEU A 21 -2.45 -5.45 4.10
C LEU A 21 -1.99 -6.48 5.14
N THR A 22 -1.96 -7.75 4.76
CA THR A 22 -1.40 -8.81 5.58
C THR A 22 0.12 -8.91 5.39
N PRO A 23 0.86 -9.43 6.39
CA PRO A 23 2.29 -9.70 6.26
C PRO A 23 2.63 -10.52 5.00
N GLU A 24 1.83 -11.54 4.72
CA GLU A 24 1.99 -12.43 3.57
C GLU A 24 1.83 -11.68 2.24
N ARG A 25 0.83 -10.80 2.16
CA ARG A 25 0.59 -9.95 0.99
C ARG A 25 1.76 -9.00 0.76
N ILE A 26 2.22 -8.35 1.83
CA ILE A 26 3.35 -7.41 1.78
C ILE A 26 4.61 -8.12 1.31
N GLU A 27 4.92 -9.30 1.87
CA GLU A 27 6.07 -10.11 1.47
C GLU A 27 5.97 -10.58 0.00
N GLN A 28 4.79 -11.02 -0.43
CA GLN A 28 4.56 -11.43 -1.81
C GLN A 28 4.82 -10.28 -2.78
N VAL A 29 4.25 -9.10 -2.53
CA VAL A 29 4.41 -7.93 -3.40
C VAL A 29 5.85 -7.42 -3.36
N ALA A 30 6.48 -7.37 -2.19
CA ALA A 30 7.89 -7.00 -2.06
C ALA A 30 8.79 -7.96 -2.85
N ARG A 31 8.56 -9.28 -2.78
CA ARG A 31 9.30 -10.25 -3.59
C ARG A 31 9.09 -10.07 -5.09
N GLN A 32 7.86 -9.78 -5.54
CA GLN A 32 7.58 -9.51 -6.95
C GLN A 32 8.31 -8.26 -7.45
N LEU A 33 8.29 -7.18 -6.67
CA LEU A 33 9.01 -5.93 -6.97
C LEU A 33 10.52 -6.16 -7.00
N ALA A 34 11.07 -6.94 -6.06
CA ALA A 34 12.49 -7.32 -6.06
C ALA A 34 12.85 -8.19 -7.27
N ALA A 35 12.00 -9.13 -7.65
CA ALA A 35 12.23 -10.03 -8.79
C ALA A 35 12.22 -9.29 -10.14
N ALA A 36 11.38 -8.26 -10.27
CA ALA A 36 11.31 -7.41 -11.45
C ALA A 36 12.55 -6.51 -11.64
N ARG A 37 13.40 -6.35 -10.62
CA ARG A 37 14.61 -5.53 -10.69
C ARG A 37 15.85 -6.34 -11.13
N PRO A 38 16.70 -5.75 -12.00
CA PRO A 38 17.98 -6.36 -12.35
C PRO A 38 18.89 -6.44 -11.12
N GLY A 39 19.68 -7.50 -11.01
CA GLY A 39 20.35 -7.94 -9.78
C GLY A 39 21.15 -6.90 -8.98
N ARG A 40 21.62 -5.81 -9.59
CA ARG A 40 22.31 -4.70 -8.90
C ARG A 40 21.39 -3.75 -8.11
N LEU A 41 20.07 -3.76 -8.36
CA LEU A 41 19.09 -2.86 -7.74
C LEU A 41 18.09 -3.59 -6.83
N ARG A 42 18.34 -4.88 -6.54
CA ARG A 42 17.47 -5.71 -5.69
C ARG A 42 17.46 -5.33 -4.21
N SER A 43 18.37 -4.46 -3.78
CA SER A 43 18.63 -4.21 -2.36
C SER A 43 17.66 -3.23 -1.68
N GLY A 44 16.73 -2.61 -2.41
CA GLY A 44 15.77 -1.69 -1.80
C GLY A 44 14.53 -1.48 -2.65
N ILE A 45 13.37 -1.55 -2.01
CA ILE A 45 12.08 -1.17 -2.58
C ILE A 45 11.61 0.05 -1.80
N THR A 46 11.16 1.09 -2.50
CA THR A 46 10.64 2.26 -1.81
C THR A 46 9.25 1.98 -1.23
N ALA A 47 8.93 2.60 -0.09
CA ALA A 47 7.58 2.50 0.47
C ALA A 47 6.52 2.98 -0.53
N HIS A 48 6.84 3.98 -1.36
CA HIS A 48 5.95 4.48 -2.40
C HIS A 48 5.61 3.41 -3.43
N GLU A 49 6.61 2.70 -3.98
CA GLU A 49 6.39 1.62 -4.95
C GLU A 49 5.60 0.46 -4.35
N LEU A 50 5.88 0.11 -3.09
CA LEU A 50 5.15 -0.95 -2.40
C LEU A 50 3.68 -0.56 -2.19
N ILE A 51 3.43 0.68 -1.77
CA ILE A 51 2.07 1.24 -1.61
C ILE A 51 1.32 1.28 -2.94
N ASP A 52 1.98 1.71 -4.02
CA ASP A 52 1.38 1.77 -5.36
C ASP A 52 1.02 0.36 -5.88
N ALA A 53 1.91 -0.60 -5.71
CA ALA A 53 1.67 -2.00 -6.06
C ALA A 53 0.57 -2.66 -5.21
N LEU A 54 0.38 -2.23 -3.96
CA LEU A 54 -0.69 -2.72 -3.07
C LEU A 54 -2.04 -2.08 -3.38
N LEU A 55 -2.06 -0.79 -3.73
CA LEU A 55 -3.27 -0.04 -4.09
C LEU A 55 -3.78 -0.42 -5.49
N GLY A 56 -2.88 -0.69 -6.43
CA GLY A 56 -3.22 -0.77 -7.83
C GLY A 56 -3.72 0.58 -8.39
N PRO A 57 -4.23 0.60 -9.64
CA PRO A 57 -4.85 1.80 -10.19
C PRO A 57 -6.12 2.13 -9.41
N VAL A 58 -6.07 3.17 -8.59
CA VAL A 58 -7.24 3.73 -7.91
C VAL A 58 -7.99 4.61 -8.90
N GLU A 59 -8.91 4.01 -9.65
CA GLU A 59 -9.76 4.75 -10.58
C GLU A 59 -10.82 5.57 -9.83
N GLY A 60 -11.00 6.84 -10.22
CA GLY A 60 -12.11 7.68 -9.75
C GLY A 60 -11.87 8.49 -8.46
N ALA A 61 -10.69 8.45 -7.85
CA ALA A 61 -10.36 9.26 -6.67
C ALA A 61 -9.62 10.56 -7.04
N SER A 62 -9.98 11.69 -6.40
CA SER A 62 -9.28 12.97 -6.60
C SER A 62 -7.90 12.96 -5.93
N GLY A 63 -6.96 13.81 -6.39
CA GLY A 63 -5.59 13.85 -5.88
C GLY A 63 -5.47 13.99 -4.34
N ALA A 64 -6.37 14.75 -3.71
CA ALA A 64 -6.41 14.89 -2.25
C ALA A 64 -6.92 13.62 -1.53
N GLU A 65 -7.84 12.89 -2.16
CA GLU A 65 -8.41 11.64 -1.64
C GLU A 65 -7.38 10.52 -1.73
N ILE A 66 -6.73 10.39 -2.89
CA ILE A 66 -5.61 9.45 -3.11
C ILE A 66 -4.50 9.70 -2.11
N TRP A 67 -4.17 10.97 -1.83
CA TRP A 67 -3.15 11.32 -0.83
C TRP A 67 -3.50 10.83 0.58
N ARG A 68 -4.74 11.04 1.03
CA ARG A 68 -5.20 10.55 2.34
C ARG A 68 -5.18 9.03 2.43
N VAL A 69 -5.60 8.35 1.36
CA VAL A 69 -5.54 6.88 1.25
C VAL A 69 -4.09 6.40 1.39
N ARG A 70 -3.17 6.98 0.63
CA ARG A 70 -1.73 6.66 0.67
C ARG A 70 -1.15 6.84 2.07
N LEU A 71 -1.51 7.92 2.78
CA LEU A 71 -1.06 8.15 4.16
C LEU A 71 -1.56 7.08 5.14
N LYS A 72 -2.86 6.73 5.08
CA LYS A 72 -3.43 5.68 5.94
C LYS A 72 -2.77 4.32 5.67
N ILE A 73 -2.55 3.99 4.40
CA ILE A 73 -1.88 2.75 4.00
C ILE A 73 -0.41 2.75 4.43
N ARG A 74 0.31 3.88 4.30
CA ARG A 74 1.70 3.99 4.80
C ARG A 74 1.78 3.68 6.29
N ALA A 75 0.88 4.25 7.09
CA ALA A 75 0.85 4.01 8.53
C ALA A 75 0.55 2.53 8.85
N ALA A 76 -0.44 1.93 8.19
CA ALA A 76 -0.77 0.52 8.36
C ALA A 76 0.39 -0.39 7.93
N LEU A 77 1.00 -0.11 6.78
CA LEU A 77 2.17 -0.82 6.26
C LEU A 77 3.35 -0.77 7.25
N GLN A 78 3.65 0.40 7.81
CA GLN A 78 4.71 0.55 8.81
C GLN A 78 4.42 -0.28 10.06
N ALA A 79 3.17 -0.25 10.55
CA ALA A 79 2.76 -1.06 11.69
C ALA A 79 2.88 -2.57 11.40
N THR A 80 2.50 -3.01 10.20
CA THR A 80 2.63 -4.43 9.81
C THR A 80 4.08 -4.84 9.61
N ILE A 81 4.93 -4.02 8.98
CA ILE A 81 6.35 -4.33 8.82
C ILE A 81 7.05 -4.40 10.19
N ALA A 82 6.64 -3.58 11.16
CA ALA A 82 7.20 -3.64 12.52
C ALA A 82 6.95 -4.99 13.23
N THR A 83 5.96 -5.77 12.79
CA THR A 83 5.72 -7.14 13.31
C THR A 83 6.43 -8.22 12.50
N MET A 84 7.08 -7.88 11.39
CA MET A 84 7.76 -8.81 10.49
C MET A 84 9.27 -8.83 10.75
N PRO A 85 9.86 -9.97 11.19
CA PRO A 85 11.29 -10.05 11.49
C PRO A 85 12.19 -10.04 10.25
N ASN A 86 11.62 -10.28 9.07
CA ASN A 86 12.30 -10.46 7.79
C ASN A 86 12.19 -9.25 6.85
N LEU A 87 11.49 -8.20 7.28
CA LEU A 87 11.46 -6.91 6.61
C LEU A 87 11.86 -5.83 7.60
N THR A 88 12.65 -4.87 7.13
CA THR A 88 13.00 -3.69 7.92
C THR A 88 12.49 -2.48 7.18
N PHE A 89 11.58 -1.74 7.81
CA PHE A 89 11.20 -0.42 7.33
C PHE A 89 12.34 0.53 7.67
N VAL A 90 13.09 0.96 6.65
CA VAL A 90 14.07 2.03 6.78
C VAL A 90 13.41 3.29 6.25
N GLU A 91 13.21 4.27 7.14
CA GLU A 91 12.81 5.60 6.70
C GLU A 91 14.01 6.22 5.99
N GLY A 92 13.92 6.32 4.66
CA GLY A 92 14.93 7.01 3.85
C GLY A 92 14.85 8.51 4.12
N ASP A 93 15.99 9.11 4.43
CA ASP A 93 16.18 10.55 4.51
C ASP A 93 15.69 11.21 3.22
N ALA A 94 15.07 12.39 3.37
CA ALA A 94 14.26 13.11 2.41
C ALA A 94 14.84 13.23 0.98
#